data_AF-A0A5C9E4N7-F1
#
_entry.id   AF-A0A5C9E4N7-F1
#
_cell.length_a   1.000
_cell.length_b   1.000
_cell.length_c   1.000
_cell.angle_alpha   90.00
_cell.angle_beta   90.00
_cell.angle_gamma   90.00
#
_symmetry.space_group_name_H-M   'P 1'
#
loop_
_entity.id
_entity.type
_entity.pdbx_description
1 polymer ?
#
loop_
_entity_poly.entity_id
_entity_poly.type
_entity_poly.pdbx_seq_one_letter_code
_entity_poly.pdbx_strand_id
1 'polypeptide(L)'
;MNGSVSTRVRTHRYISWFLVLISILIVGTGYMLSRGLSQTFYYDLSLAHRVLEVFFILLFVTHMLITIRYFGINWRRTISLLMQNRGTNIQILRLAQRISSWLIVIFTLMVIVPGLNGYEVFAQIFEESIPFGLHRFYDVFLVSMIIIHSAFGVRFALMRRRFKWKHTNFVLSLVTILLVLNVVLINIPESRVQEEMQYSGTILIGSKEFGFQASDIASKRPDVFKNGSFSMFDILAHVAERGDVQLDYYFNETMNTYVIESLNGESYWWYRVEYSGGWPENNVFRMDHYPWKPETELSFYRVTEERLEETYSSFMEESERKTNNADAIIIPEVTIRGRSFFFEAENVSVTAHNLRNDTFQDGVITAIDVIMSLGDQGLLVYDIEWFESIGSANVVRNYYVVQINADRQAGTCGFVYESGDLDYRGILNHIHLPADARVLNSPEYMTWFWICL
;
A
#
# COMPACT_ATOMS: atom_id res chain seq x y z
N MET A 1 -4.72 45.76 38.43
CA MET A 1 -5.73 44.68 38.55
C MET A 1 -5.38 43.57 37.56
N ASN A 2 -4.67 42.53 38.00
CA ASN A 2 -4.46 41.32 37.21
C ASN A 2 -5.75 40.50 37.23
N GLY A 3 -6.70 40.85 36.35
CA GLY A 3 -7.92 40.07 36.16
C GLY A 3 -7.53 38.64 35.86
N SER A 4 -7.96 37.69 36.70
CA SER A 4 -7.70 36.28 36.47
C SER A 4 -8.21 35.92 35.09
N VAL A 5 -7.29 35.48 34.21
CA VAL A 5 -7.69 34.90 32.93
C VAL A 5 -8.68 33.79 33.26
N SER A 6 -9.94 33.96 32.83
CA SER A 6 -11.00 32.99 33.10
C SER A 6 -10.48 31.58 32.81
N THR A 7 -10.69 30.66 33.74
CA THR A 7 -10.30 29.24 33.63
C THR A 7 -10.70 28.64 32.27
N ARG A 8 -11.81 29.12 31.70
CA ARG A 8 -12.29 28.77 30.35
C ARG A 8 -11.30 29.11 29.24
N VAL A 9 -10.72 30.31 29.26
CA VAL A 9 -9.74 30.76 28.26
C VAL A 9 -8.44 29.95 28.37
N ARG A 10 -8.04 29.58 29.60
CA ARG A 10 -6.86 28.76 29.82
C ARG A 10 -7.07 27.33 29.28
N THR A 11 -8.23 26.74 29.59
CA THR A 11 -8.63 25.41 29.11
C THR A 11 -8.69 25.34 27.59
N HIS A 12 -9.33 26.33 26.95
CA HIS A 12 -9.40 26.43 25.49
C HIS A 12 -8.01 26.47 24.84
N ARG A 13 -7.07 27.22 25.42
CA ARG A 13 -5.69 27.25 24.94
C ARG A 13 -4.97 25.91 25.09
N TYR A 14 -5.14 25.22 26.22
CA TYR A 14 -4.51 23.91 26.42
C TYR A 14 -5.02 22.89 25.40
N ILE A 15 -6.34 22.82 25.19
CA ILE A 15 -6.92 21.94 24.17
C ILE A 15 -6.39 22.30 22.78
N SER A 16 -6.30 23.59 22.45
CA SER A 16 -5.76 24.04 21.16
C SER A 16 -4.30 23.61 20.96
N TRP A 17 -3.44 23.78 21.96
CA TRP A 17 -2.04 23.33 21.86
C TRP A 17 -1.91 21.82 21.74
N PHE A 18 -2.76 21.10 22.44
CA PHE A 18 -2.76 19.65 22.38
C PHE A 18 -3.24 19.13 21.03
N LEU A 19 -4.25 19.78 20.43
CA LEU A 19 -4.64 19.52 19.04
C LEU A 19 -3.48 19.72 18.06
N VAL A 20 -2.67 20.76 18.22
CA VAL A 20 -1.48 20.97 17.37
C VAL A 20 -0.49 19.82 17.52
N LEU A 21 -0.19 19.40 18.75
CA LEU A 21 0.73 18.29 19.00
C LEU A 21 0.24 16.99 18.34
N ILE A 22 -1.03 16.64 18.56
CA ILE A 22 -1.62 15.44 17.96
C ILE A 22 -1.67 15.54 16.43
N SER A 23 -1.98 16.72 15.88
CA SER A 23 -1.97 16.91 14.41
C SER A 23 -0.59 16.64 13.80
N ILE A 24 0.49 17.08 14.46
CA ILE A 24 1.87 16.82 14.00
C ILE A 24 2.14 15.31 13.99
N LEU A 25 1.72 14.59 15.04
CA LEU A 25 1.90 13.15 15.12
C LEU A 25 1.07 12.40 14.06
N ILE A 26 -0.17 12.81 13.81
CA ILE A 26 -1.03 12.22 12.76
C ILE A 26 -0.41 12.45 11.39
N VAL A 27 -0.05 13.69 11.04
CA VAL A 27 0.55 14.01 9.74
C VAL A 27 1.87 13.24 9.56
N GLY A 28 2.70 13.17 10.60
CA GLY A 28 3.96 12.43 10.57
C GLY A 28 3.74 10.92 10.35
N THR A 29 2.86 10.31 11.13
CA THR A 29 2.56 8.87 11.02
C THR A 29 1.87 8.53 9.69
N GLY A 30 0.91 9.34 9.23
CA GLY A 30 0.23 9.16 7.95
C GLY A 30 1.19 9.32 6.77
N TYR A 31 2.12 10.27 6.87
CA TYR A 31 3.17 10.43 5.86
C TYR A 31 4.10 9.23 5.79
N MET A 32 4.59 8.76 6.95
CA MET A 32 5.45 7.58 7.01
C MET A 32 4.78 6.32 6.45
N LEU A 33 3.48 6.14 6.71
CA LEU A 33 2.68 5.08 6.11
C LEU A 33 2.56 5.24 4.59
N SER A 34 2.23 6.45 4.12
CA SER A 34 2.05 6.72 2.69
C SER A 34 3.32 6.53 1.85
N ARG A 35 4.49 6.67 2.48
CA ARG A 35 5.80 6.53 1.84
C ARG A 35 6.48 5.19 2.11
N GLY A 36 5.87 4.30 2.88
CA GLY A 36 6.47 3.02 3.25
C GLY A 36 7.80 3.15 4.00
N LEU A 37 8.07 4.28 4.68
CA LEU A 37 9.38 4.60 5.27
C LEU A 37 9.81 3.63 6.39
N SER A 38 8.92 2.76 6.86
CA SER A 38 9.17 1.85 7.97
C SER A 38 8.33 0.58 7.81
N GLN A 39 8.71 -0.28 6.86
CA GLN A 39 8.04 -1.57 6.67
C GLN A 39 8.07 -2.43 7.94
N THR A 40 9.20 -2.44 8.67
CA THR A 40 9.36 -3.22 9.92
C THR A 40 8.33 -2.89 11.00
N PHE A 41 7.79 -1.66 11.01
CA PHE A 41 6.81 -1.20 11.99
C PHE A 41 5.50 -0.77 11.33
N TYR A 42 5.20 -1.23 10.10
CA TYR A 42 4.04 -0.76 9.36
C TYR A 42 2.74 -0.95 10.14
N TYR A 43 2.55 -2.14 10.71
CA TYR A 43 1.36 -2.47 11.51
C TYR A 43 1.24 -1.60 12.76
N ASP A 44 2.32 -1.48 13.55
CA ASP A 44 2.33 -0.64 14.76
C ASP A 44 2.10 0.83 14.44
N LEU A 45 2.64 1.31 13.33
CA LEU A 45 2.50 2.67 12.86
C LEU A 45 1.08 2.94 12.35
N SER A 46 0.49 1.99 11.62
CA SER A 46 -0.90 2.03 11.15
C SER A 46 -1.88 2.05 12.33
N LEU A 47 -1.66 1.18 13.33
CA LEU A 47 -2.42 1.20 14.58
C LEU A 47 -2.27 2.51 15.35
N ALA A 48 -1.04 3.01 15.51
CA ALA A 48 -0.77 4.27 16.19
C ALA A 48 -1.46 5.45 15.47
N HIS A 49 -1.42 5.49 14.14
CA HIS A 49 -2.11 6.49 13.34
C HIS A 49 -3.62 6.49 13.62
N ARG A 50 -4.28 5.32 13.52
CA ARG A 50 -5.72 5.18 13.79
C ARG A 50 -6.10 5.58 15.21
N VAL A 51 -5.28 5.24 16.21
CA VAL A 51 -5.50 5.64 17.61
C VAL A 51 -5.39 7.16 17.76
N LEU A 52 -4.39 7.78 17.13
CA LEU A 52 -4.22 9.23 17.14
C LEU A 52 -5.38 9.94 16.45
N GLU A 53 -5.89 9.41 15.33
CA GLU A 53 -7.04 9.96 14.60
C GLU A 53 -8.31 10.00 15.46
N VAL A 54 -8.68 8.88 16.10
CA VAL A 54 -9.85 8.83 16.99
C VAL A 54 -9.72 9.87 18.10
N PHE A 55 -8.53 9.94 18.70
CA PHE A 55 -8.26 10.90 19.76
C PHE A 55 -8.33 12.35 19.28
N PHE A 56 -7.81 12.63 18.09
CA PHE A 56 -7.89 13.93 17.44
C PHE A 56 -9.34 14.34 17.15
N ILE A 57 -10.16 13.44 16.62
CA ILE A 57 -11.58 13.68 16.34
C ILE A 57 -12.30 14.10 17.63
N LEU A 58 -12.10 13.38 18.73
CA LEU A 58 -12.70 13.70 20.03
C LEU A 58 -12.25 15.08 20.55
N LEU A 59 -10.96 15.38 20.46
CA LEU A 59 -10.41 16.68 20.87
C LEU A 59 -10.93 17.82 19.99
N PHE A 60 -11.04 17.59 18.68
CA PHE A 60 -11.48 18.57 17.70
C PHE A 60 -12.95 18.93 17.91
N VAL A 61 -13.81 17.92 18.04
CA VAL A 61 -15.23 18.13 18.36
C VAL A 61 -15.39 18.88 19.68
N THR A 62 -14.67 18.49 20.72
CA THR A 62 -14.67 19.19 22.02
C THR A 62 -14.25 20.66 21.87
N HIS A 63 -13.16 20.91 21.13
CA HIS A 63 -12.68 22.26 20.86
C HIS A 63 -13.71 23.10 20.09
N MET A 64 -14.39 22.52 19.10
CA MET A 64 -15.43 23.18 18.33
C MET A 64 -16.64 23.54 19.18
N LEU A 65 -17.12 22.61 20.01
CA LEU A 65 -18.23 22.86 20.93
C LEU A 65 -17.92 24.00 21.91
N ILE A 66 -16.72 24.00 22.51
CA ILE A 66 -16.26 25.08 23.40
C ILE A 66 -16.19 26.42 22.64
N THR A 67 -15.65 26.40 21.43
CA THR A 67 -15.48 27.61 20.59
C THR A 67 -16.83 28.22 20.22
N ILE A 68 -17.77 27.40 19.74
CA ILE A 68 -19.12 27.82 19.37
C ILE A 68 -19.88 28.34 20.60
N ARG A 69 -19.85 27.61 21.71
CA ARG A 69 -20.60 27.94 22.93
C ARG A 69 -20.12 29.21 23.63
N TYR A 70 -18.81 29.40 23.73
CA TYR A 70 -18.24 30.44 24.59
C TYR A 70 -17.61 31.63 23.87
N PHE A 71 -17.16 31.46 22.63
CA PHE A 71 -16.36 32.49 21.96
C PHE A 71 -17.06 33.23 20.83
N GLY A 72 -18.28 32.81 20.43
CA GLY A 72 -19.25 33.56 19.62
C GLY A 72 -18.68 34.25 18.37
N ILE A 73 -19.05 33.79 17.17
CA ILE A 73 -18.43 34.29 15.94
C ILE A 73 -19.10 35.59 15.48
N ASN A 74 -18.62 36.74 15.97
CA ASN A 74 -19.14 38.03 15.55
C ASN A 74 -18.51 38.49 14.21
N TRP A 75 -18.97 37.91 13.10
CA TRP A 75 -18.53 38.24 11.74
C TRP A 75 -18.87 39.67 11.33
N ARG A 76 -20.08 40.13 11.69
CA ARG A 76 -20.60 41.46 11.33
C ARG A 76 -19.66 42.57 11.80
N ARG A 77 -19.15 42.47 13.03
CA ARG A 77 -18.20 43.45 13.59
C ARG A 77 -16.85 43.46 12.86
N THR A 78 -16.35 42.30 12.45
CA THR A 78 -15.05 42.24 11.74
C THR A 78 -15.16 42.84 10.34
N ILE A 79 -16.24 42.53 9.62
CA ILE A 79 -16.51 43.06 8.28
C ILE A 79 -16.76 44.57 8.35
N SER A 80 -17.56 45.04 9.30
CA SER A 80 -17.85 46.48 9.43
C SER A 80 -16.59 47.31 9.72
N LEU A 81 -15.67 46.79 10.55
CA LEU A 81 -14.41 47.46 10.85
C LEU A 81 -13.49 47.57 9.62
N LEU A 82 -13.47 46.55 8.77
CA LEU A 82 -12.73 46.57 7.50
C LEU A 82 -13.30 47.61 6.52
N MET A 83 -14.63 47.70 6.41
CA MET A 83 -15.28 48.70 5.55
C MET A 83 -15.00 50.14 6.00
N GLN A 84 -14.72 50.39 7.27
CA GLN A 84 -14.44 51.72 7.82
C GLN A 84 -12.98 52.19 7.65
N ASN A 85 -12.11 51.38 7.02
CA ASN A 85 -10.71 51.69 6.70
C ASN A 85 -9.83 52.13 7.91
N ARG A 86 -10.26 51.90 9.15
CA ARG A 86 -9.50 52.24 10.37
C ARG A 86 -8.69 51.04 10.84
N GLY A 87 -7.35 51.11 10.78
CA GLY A 87 -6.47 50.05 11.30
C GLY A 87 -6.39 48.81 10.42
N THR A 88 -6.39 49.02 9.11
CA THR A 88 -6.50 48.02 8.02
C THR A 88 -5.59 46.80 8.20
N ASN A 89 -4.30 46.98 8.41
CA ASN A 89 -3.35 45.85 8.39
C ASN A 89 -3.59 44.81 9.51
N ILE A 90 -3.88 45.26 10.74
CA ILE A 90 -4.13 44.34 11.87
C ILE A 90 -5.48 43.64 11.67
N GLN A 91 -6.48 44.35 11.16
CA GLN A 91 -7.80 43.79 10.93
C GLN A 91 -7.80 42.79 9.78
N ILE A 92 -7.07 43.06 8.70
CA ILE A 92 -6.86 42.13 7.58
C ILE A 92 -6.20 40.85 8.09
N LEU A 93 -5.14 40.95 8.91
CA LEU A 93 -4.48 39.78 9.51
C LEU A 93 -5.44 38.97 10.39
N ARG A 94 -6.29 39.64 11.18
CA ARG A 94 -7.29 38.94 12.01
C ARG A 94 -8.36 38.26 11.17
N LEU A 95 -8.79 38.90 10.08
CA LEU A 95 -9.73 38.30 9.14
C LEU A 95 -9.10 37.07 8.47
N ALA A 96 -7.88 37.18 7.94
CA ALA A 96 -7.16 36.08 7.29
C ALA A 96 -6.92 34.91 8.26
N GLN A 97 -6.53 35.20 9.51
CA GLN A 97 -6.40 34.18 10.55
C GLN A 97 -7.74 33.49 10.83
N ARG A 98 -8.85 34.22 10.88
CA ARG A 98 -10.18 33.64 11.10
C ARG A 98 -10.65 32.81 9.91
N ILE A 99 -10.43 33.28 8.68
CA ILE A 99 -10.75 32.53 7.46
C ILE A 99 -9.95 31.22 7.44
N SER A 100 -8.64 31.27 7.65
CA SER A 100 -7.81 30.06 7.72
C SER A 100 -8.27 29.10 8.83
N SER A 101 -8.71 29.57 10.00
CA SER A 101 -9.30 28.70 11.02
C SER A 101 -10.54 27.95 10.53
N TRP A 102 -11.42 28.61 9.78
CA TRP A 102 -12.61 27.94 9.22
C TRP A 102 -12.26 26.96 8.12
N LEU A 103 -11.29 27.30 7.27
CA LEU A 103 -10.79 26.38 6.26
C LEU A 103 -10.14 25.15 6.89
N ILE A 104 -9.38 25.30 7.98
CA ILE A 104 -8.86 24.16 8.76
C ILE A 104 -10.03 23.27 9.20
N VAL A 105 -11.09 23.83 9.79
CA VAL A 105 -12.26 23.04 10.23
C VAL A 105 -12.89 22.28 9.06
N ILE A 106 -13.09 22.94 7.91
CA ILE A 106 -13.69 22.31 6.72
C ILE A 106 -12.80 21.18 6.20
N PHE A 107 -11.50 21.45 5.99
CA PHE A 107 -10.58 20.43 5.49
C PHE A 107 -10.36 19.30 6.49
N THR A 108 -10.35 19.58 7.79
CA THR A 108 -10.34 18.54 8.83
C THR A 108 -11.54 17.59 8.68
N LEU A 109 -12.74 18.10 8.46
CA LEU A 109 -13.92 17.25 8.21
C LEU A 109 -13.77 16.48 6.89
N MET A 110 -13.26 17.13 5.84
CA MET A 110 -13.00 16.50 4.55
C MET A 110 -11.88 15.44 4.59
N VAL A 111 -10.98 15.47 5.57
CA VAL A 111 -9.98 14.42 5.81
C VAL A 111 -10.56 13.28 6.66
N ILE A 112 -11.30 13.64 7.73
CA ILE A 112 -11.92 12.66 8.63
C ILE A 112 -12.89 11.77 7.87
N VAL A 113 -13.81 12.34 7.08
CA VAL A 113 -14.88 11.54 6.45
C VAL A 113 -14.34 10.46 5.50
N PRO A 114 -13.46 10.75 4.52
CA PRO A 114 -12.83 9.70 3.72
C PRO A 114 -11.88 8.82 4.55
N GLY A 115 -11.25 9.36 5.61
CA GLY A 115 -10.40 8.59 6.52
C GLY A 115 -11.16 7.50 7.28
N LEU A 116 -12.46 7.73 7.54
CA LEU A 116 -13.31 6.72 8.16
C LEU A 116 -13.43 5.44 7.30
N ASN A 117 -13.18 5.50 5.99
CA ASN A 117 -13.15 4.28 5.16
C ASN A 117 -12.01 3.33 5.52
N GLY A 118 -11.02 3.76 6.32
CA GLY A 118 -10.05 2.84 6.92
C GLY A 118 -10.65 1.91 7.97
N TYR A 119 -11.90 2.16 8.39
CA TYR A 119 -12.66 1.27 9.26
C TYR A 119 -13.75 0.58 8.44
N GLU A 120 -13.82 -0.74 8.57
CA GLU A 120 -14.71 -1.60 7.80
C GLU A 120 -16.17 -1.15 7.81
N VAL A 121 -16.71 -0.82 8.99
CA VAL A 121 -18.11 -0.40 9.15
C VAL A 121 -18.45 0.84 8.32
N PHE A 122 -17.51 1.75 8.16
CA PHE A 122 -17.72 2.99 7.41
C PHE A 122 -17.41 2.83 5.93
N ALA A 123 -16.44 1.98 5.56
CA ALA A 123 -16.16 1.64 4.16
C ALA A 123 -17.43 1.16 3.46
N GLN A 124 -18.19 0.25 4.08
CA GLN A 124 -19.46 -0.25 3.55
C GLN A 124 -20.53 0.84 3.30
N ILE A 125 -20.49 1.95 4.05
CA ILE A 125 -21.47 3.03 3.94
C ILE A 125 -21.03 4.08 2.93
N PHE A 126 -19.73 4.38 2.86
CA PHE A 126 -19.23 5.58 2.19
C PHE A 126 -18.37 5.33 0.96
N GLU A 127 -17.86 4.13 0.73
CA GLU A 127 -16.84 3.89 -0.28
C GLU A 127 -17.27 4.31 -1.69
N GLU A 128 -18.50 3.99 -2.10
CA GLU A 128 -19.03 4.39 -3.41
C GLU A 128 -19.12 5.91 -3.58
N SER A 129 -19.31 6.64 -2.48
CA SER A 129 -19.55 8.09 -2.51
C SER A 129 -18.29 8.92 -2.20
N ILE A 130 -17.35 8.39 -1.42
CA ILE A 130 -16.24 9.13 -0.83
C ILE A 130 -15.00 8.23 -0.80
N PRO A 131 -14.24 8.10 -1.90
CA PRO A 131 -13.08 7.21 -1.95
C PRO A 131 -11.96 7.69 -1.02
N PHE A 132 -11.20 6.75 -0.43
CA PHE A 132 -10.09 7.07 0.47
C PHE A 132 -9.00 7.94 -0.19
N GLY A 133 -8.86 7.89 -1.52
CA GLY A 133 -7.96 8.79 -2.26
C GLY A 133 -8.19 10.28 -1.96
N LEU A 134 -9.42 10.67 -1.62
CA LEU A 134 -9.75 12.03 -1.19
C LEU A 134 -9.14 12.41 0.16
N HIS A 135 -8.92 11.45 1.07
CA HIS A 135 -8.25 11.68 2.35
C HIS A 135 -6.88 12.31 2.12
N ARG A 136 -6.05 11.66 1.28
CA ARG A 136 -4.71 12.14 0.91
C ARG A 136 -4.77 13.50 0.24
N PHE A 137 -5.69 13.69 -0.70
CA PHE A 137 -5.86 14.96 -1.40
C PHE A 137 -6.19 16.11 -0.44
N TYR A 138 -7.15 15.93 0.46
CA TYR A 138 -7.57 16.97 1.41
C TYR A 138 -6.55 17.22 2.52
N ASP A 139 -5.74 16.23 2.89
CA ASP A 139 -4.69 16.40 3.89
C ASP A 139 -3.64 17.44 3.44
N VAL A 140 -3.28 17.46 2.15
CA VAL A 140 -2.41 18.49 1.55
C VAL A 140 -2.95 19.90 1.81
N PHE A 141 -4.26 20.10 1.62
CA PHE A 141 -4.91 21.40 1.87
C PHE A 141 -5.00 21.71 3.36
N LEU A 142 -5.31 20.71 4.20
CA LEU A 142 -5.34 20.87 5.65
C LEU A 142 -4.00 21.33 6.19
N VAL A 143 -2.92 20.62 5.86
CA VAL A 143 -1.54 20.95 6.27
C VAL A 143 -1.17 22.35 5.78
N SER A 144 -1.48 22.69 4.53
CA SER A 144 -1.26 24.03 3.97
C SER A 144 -1.99 25.12 4.77
N MET A 145 -3.24 24.89 5.17
CA MET A 145 -4.00 25.84 5.98
C MET A 145 -3.45 25.96 7.41
N ILE A 146 -3.00 24.85 8.02
CA ILE A 146 -2.34 24.85 9.33
C ILE A 146 -1.06 25.68 9.30
N ILE A 147 -0.25 25.54 8.26
CA ILE A 147 0.97 26.34 8.04
C ILE A 147 0.62 27.83 7.97
N ILE A 148 -0.33 28.21 7.12
CA ILE A 148 -0.77 29.60 6.94
C ILE A 148 -1.32 30.17 8.26
N HIS A 149 -2.15 29.40 8.97
CA HIS A 149 -2.72 29.83 10.25
C HIS A 149 -1.65 30.04 11.32
N SER A 150 -0.70 29.11 11.41
CA SER A 150 0.44 29.19 12.33
C SER A 150 1.31 30.40 12.03
N ALA A 151 1.54 30.69 10.75
CA ALA A 151 2.28 31.87 10.31
C ALA A 151 1.61 33.17 10.78
N PHE A 152 0.28 33.29 10.64
CA PHE A 152 -0.45 34.44 11.20
C PHE A 152 -0.31 34.54 12.73
N GLY A 153 -0.39 33.40 13.43
CA GLY A 153 -0.18 33.33 14.88
C GLY A 153 1.19 33.84 15.33
N VAL A 154 2.26 33.36 14.69
CA VAL A 154 3.64 33.81 14.93
C VAL A 154 3.77 35.30 14.67
N ARG A 155 3.20 35.80 13.56
CA ARG A 155 3.21 37.22 13.25
C ARG A 155 2.55 38.05 14.35
N PHE A 156 1.39 37.64 14.86
CA PHE A 156 0.75 38.33 16.00
C PHE A 156 1.61 38.30 17.27
N ALA A 157 2.27 37.19 17.56
CA ALA A 157 3.15 37.07 18.72
C ALA A 157 4.36 38.03 18.61
N LEU A 158 4.99 38.10 17.44
CA LEU A 158 6.11 39.00 17.16
C LEU A 158 5.69 40.47 17.21
N MET A 159 4.51 40.81 16.68
CA MET A 159 3.94 42.17 16.80
C MET A 159 3.74 42.58 18.27
N ARG A 160 3.27 41.66 19.12
CA ARG A 160 3.12 41.94 20.57
C ARG A 160 4.47 42.16 21.26
N ARG A 161 5.52 41.46 20.83
CA ARG A 161 6.90 41.62 21.33
C ARG A 161 7.65 42.82 20.73
N ARG A 162 7.00 43.64 19.90
CA ARG A 162 7.58 44.82 19.23
C ARG A 162 8.82 44.50 18.38
N PHE A 163 8.89 43.30 17.80
CA PHE A 163 9.99 42.94 16.89
C PHE A 163 9.94 43.76 15.59
N LYS A 164 11.08 44.12 15.01
CA LYS A 164 11.14 44.98 13.81
C LYS A 164 10.43 44.32 12.61
N TRP A 165 9.49 45.05 12.01
CA TRP A 165 8.55 44.55 11.01
C TRP A 165 9.18 43.88 9.77
N LYS A 166 10.32 44.40 9.28
CA LYS A 166 11.01 43.87 8.09
C LYS A 166 11.51 42.44 8.28
N HIS A 167 12.11 42.13 9.43
CA HIS A 167 12.63 40.78 9.70
C HIS A 167 11.52 39.77 9.95
N THR A 168 10.44 40.18 10.62
CA THR A 168 9.26 39.33 10.84
C THR A 168 8.63 38.87 9.53
N ASN A 169 8.42 39.78 8.57
CA ASN A 169 7.80 39.42 7.30
C ASN A 169 8.70 38.51 6.46
N PHE A 170 10.02 38.72 6.49
CA PHE A 170 10.97 37.88 5.77
C PHE A 170 10.98 36.46 6.31
N VAL A 171 11.16 36.29 7.63
CA VAL A 171 11.17 34.96 8.28
C VAL A 171 9.85 34.23 8.05
N LEU A 172 8.73 34.94 8.17
CA LEU A 172 7.41 34.34 7.95
C LEU A 172 7.23 33.85 6.50
N SER A 173 7.61 34.68 5.54
CA SER A 173 7.48 34.35 4.11
C SER A 173 8.39 33.19 3.75
N LEU A 174 9.63 33.18 4.25
CA LEU A 174 10.57 32.09 4.03
C LEU A 174 10.06 30.76 4.61
N VAL A 175 9.58 30.76 5.86
CA VAL A 175 9.06 29.55 6.50
C VAL A 175 7.80 29.06 5.78
N THR A 176 6.88 29.94 5.40
CA THR A 176 5.69 29.55 4.63
C THR A 176 6.07 29.01 3.26
N ILE A 177 7.00 29.64 2.53
CA ILE A 177 7.46 29.16 1.23
C ILE A 177 8.13 27.80 1.37
N LEU A 178 9.02 27.61 2.35
CA LEU A 178 9.69 26.32 2.55
C LEU A 178 8.70 25.22 2.93
N LEU A 179 7.69 25.52 3.74
CA LEU A 179 6.67 24.54 4.12
C LEU A 179 5.73 24.21 2.96
N VAL A 180 5.31 25.21 2.17
CA VAL A 180 4.52 24.98 0.94
C VAL A 180 5.34 24.23 -0.09
N LEU A 181 6.62 24.57 -0.27
CA LEU A 181 7.52 23.88 -1.18
C LEU A 181 7.73 22.43 -0.73
N ASN A 182 7.87 22.17 0.57
CA ASN A 182 7.91 20.80 1.09
C ASN A 182 6.61 20.07 0.75
N VAL A 183 5.44 20.64 1.06
CA VAL A 183 4.15 20.02 0.73
C VAL A 183 4.01 19.77 -0.78
N VAL A 184 4.42 20.71 -1.62
CA VAL A 184 4.37 20.56 -3.08
C VAL A 184 5.36 19.51 -3.54
N LEU A 185 6.64 19.59 -3.19
CA LEU A 185 7.67 18.62 -3.59
C LEU A 185 7.36 17.21 -3.10
N ILE A 186 6.76 17.09 -1.92
CA ILE A 186 6.31 15.81 -1.35
C ILE A 186 5.08 15.26 -2.08
N ASN A 187 4.25 16.11 -2.69
CA ASN A 187 3.04 15.70 -3.41
C ASN A 187 3.15 15.90 -4.92
N ILE A 188 4.33 16.15 -5.49
CA ILE A 188 4.50 16.00 -6.93
C ILE A 188 4.21 14.51 -7.15
N PRO A 189 3.05 14.16 -7.77
CA PRO A 189 2.83 12.78 -8.14
C PRO A 189 4.04 12.45 -8.99
N GLU A 190 4.79 11.43 -8.59
CA GLU A 190 6.00 11.00 -9.29
C GLU A 190 5.59 10.88 -10.74
N SER A 191 5.93 11.93 -11.50
CA SER A 191 5.18 12.23 -12.71
C SER A 191 5.44 11.04 -13.59
N ARG A 192 4.37 10.42 -14.08
CA ARG A 192 4.35 9.29 -15.02
C ARG A 192 5.18 9.62 -16.27
N VAL A 193 6.49 9.73 -16.12
CA VAL A 193 7.51 9.55 -17.16
C VAL A 193 7.66 8.03 -17.26
N GLN A 194 6.54 7.39 -17.56
CA GLN A 194 6.35 5.94 -17.60
C GLN A 194 5.65 5.58 -18.92
N GLU A 195 5.92 6.37 -19.96
CA GLU A 195 5.72 5.98 -21.34
C GLU A 195 7.11 5.99 -21.99
N GLU A 196 7.57 4.81 -22.40
CA GLU A 196 8.80 4.50 -23.17
C GLU A 196 10.16 4.40 -22.48
N MET A 197 10.31 4.56 -21.16
CA MET A 197 11.53 4.05 -20.52
C MET A 197 11.47 2.52 -20.48
N GLN A 198 12.31 1.88 -21.30
CA GLN A 198 12.70 0.47 -21.20
C GLN A 198 12.74 0.09 -19.72
N TYR A 199 11.90 -0.86 -19.30
CA TYR A 199 11.80 -1.20 -17.89
C TYR A 199 13.14 -1.80 -17.43
N SER A 200 13.96 -1.00 -16.75
CA SER A 200 15.19 -1.45 -16.12
C SER A 200 14.90 -1.92 -14.70
N GLY A 201 15.57 -2.97 -14.27
CA GLY A 201 15.54 -3.44 -12.88
C GLY A 201 16.93 -3.74 -12.35
N THR A 202 17.02 -4.05 -11.07
CA THR A 202 18.25 -4.53 -10.44
C THR A 202 18.00 -5.83 -9.68
N ILE A 203 19.03 -6.66 -9.61
CA ILE A 203 19.06 -7.92 -8.85
C ILE A 203 20.27 -7.88 -7.93
N LEU A 204 20.04 -8.18 -6.64
CA LEU A 204 21.07 -8.24 -5.62
C LEU A 204 21.51 -9.70 -5.42
N ILE A 205 22.78 -10.03 -5.68
CA ILE A 205 23.33 -11.37 -5.43
C ILE A 205 24.39 -11.23 -4.33
N GLY A 206 24.06 -11.71 -3.12
CA GLY A 206 24.86 -11.43 -1.93
C GLY A 206 24.89 -9.93 -1.63
N SER A 207 26.05 -9.28 -1.78
CA SER A 207 26.21 -7.83 -1.59
C SER A 207 26.42 -7.04 -2.88
N LYS A 208 26.35 -7.69 -4.04
CA LYS A 208 26.59 -7.07 -5.35
C LYS A 208 25.27 -6.86 -6.09
N GLU A 209 25.10 -5.67 -6.63
CA GLU A 209 23.94 -5.28 -7.42
C GLU A 209 24.26 -5.36 -8.91
N PHE A 210 23.35 -5.94 -9.69
CA PHE A 210 23.46 -6.08 -11.14
C PHE A 210 22.21 -5.47 -11.80
N GLY A 211 22.39 -4.58 -12.77
CA GLY A 211 21.27 -3.99 -13.53
C GLY A 211 20.90 -4.84 -14.74
N PHE A 212 19.63 -4.82 -15.13
CA PHE A 212 19.12 -5.47 -16.35
C PHE A 212 18.07 -4.61 -17.06
N GLN A 213 17.84 -4.90 -18.34
CA GLN A 213 16.77 -4.33 -19.15
C GLN A 213 15.75 -5.41 -19.44
N ALA A 214 14.49 -5.21 -19.08
CA ALA A 214 13.44 -6.21 -19.27
C ALA A 214 13.24 -6.61 -20.73
N SER A 215 13.48 -5.69 -21.67
CA SER A 215 13.38 -5.97 -23.12
C SER A 215 14.40 -6.99 -23.61
N ASP A 216 15.48 -7.21 -22.86
CA ASP A 216 16.61 -8.05 -23.27
C ASP A 216 16.50 -9.46 -22.67
N ILE A 217 15.47 -9.72 -21.87
CA ILE A 217 15.25 -10.99 -21.18
C ILE A 217 14.28 -11.84 -22.00
N ALA A 218 14.74 -13.04 -22.36
CA ALA A 218 13.91 -14.08 -22.94
C ALA A 218 13.57 -15.12 -21.88
N SER A 219 12.32 -15.57 -21.84
CA SER A 219 11.91 -16.58 -20.85
C SER A 219 12.54 -17.95 -21.12
N LYS A 220 12.95 -18.63 -20.05
CA LYS A 220 13.36 -20.04 -20.04
C LYS A 220 12.18 -21.00 -19.92
N ARG A 221 10.97 -20.48 -19.71
CA ARG A 221 9.70 -21.22 -19.62
C ARG A 221 8.74 -20.79 -20.73
N PRO A 222 9.04 -21.06 -22.02
CA PRO A 222 8.16 -20.71 -23.13
C PRO A 222 6.82 -21.49 -23.11
N ASP A 223 6.75 -22.56 -22.31
CA ASP A 223 5.53 -23.30 -21.98
C ASP A 223 4.61 -22.54 -21.01
N VAL A 224 5.16 -21.62 -20.20
CA VAL A 224 4.40 -20.83 -19.22
C VAL A 224 4.17 -19.41 -19.70
N PHE A 225 5.22 -18.73 -20.18
CA PHE A 225 5.17 -17.30 -20.51
C PHE A 225 5.06 -17.04 -22.01
N LYS A 226 4.31 -15.99 -22.37
CA LYS A 226 4.30 -15.42 -23.73
C LYS A 226 5.56 -14.59 -23.97
N ASN A 227 5.87 -14.37 -25.25
CA ASN A 227 7.00 -13.55 -25.64
C ASN A 227 6.88 -12.12 -25.05
N GLY A 228 7.96 -11.62 -24.47
CA GLY A 228 8.00 -10.35 -23.73
C GLY A 228 7.62 -10.46 -22.24
N SER A 229 7.14 -11.62 -21.78
CA SER A 229 6.96 -11.94 -20.36
C SER A 229 8.01 -12.94 -19.91
N PHE A 230 8.43 -12.84 -18.65
CA PHE A 230 9.47 -13.68 -18.07
C PHE A 230 9.34 -13.75 -16.54
N SER A 231 10.05 -14.71 -15.95
CA SER A 231 10.06 -15.02 -14.52
C SER A 231 11.25 -14.37 -13.79
N MET A 232 11.26 -14.43 -12.46
CA MET A 232 12.41 -14.02 -11.64
C MET A 232 13.66 -14.84 -11.95
N PHE A 233 13.50 -16.12 -12.30
CA PHE A 233 14.63 -16.98 -12.68
C PHE A 233 15.28 -16.50 -13.98
N ASP A 234 14.48 -16.05 -14.94
CA ASP A 234 14.96 -15.59 -16.24
C ASP A 234 15.88 -14.37 -16.11
N ILE A 235 15.68 -13.53 -15.09
CA ILE A 235 16.56 -12.41 -14.75
C ILE A 235 17.95 -12.91 -14.32
N LEU A 236 17.99 -13.88 -13.39
CA LEU A 236 19.25 -14.47 -12.93
C LEU A 236 20.00 -15.14 -14.09
N ALA A 237 19.28 -15.91 -14.92
CA ALA A 237 19.85 -16.56 -16.09
C ALA A 237 20.42 -15.54 -17.09
N HIS A 238 19.69 -14.45 -17.36
CA HIS A 238 20.16 -13.37 -18.23
C HIS A 238 21.44 -12.71 -17.70
N VAL A 239 21.51 -12.40 -16.41
CA VAL A 239 22.72 -11.82 -15.79
C VAL A 239 23.91 -12.76 -15.90
N ALA A 240 23.70 -14.07 -15.77
CA ALA A 240 24.75 -15.06 -15.99
C ALA A 240 25.18 -15.17 -17.46
N GLU A 241 24.24 -15.10 -18.41
CA GLU A 241 24.52 -15.15 -19.85
C GLU A 241 25.37 -13.98 -20.35
N ARG A 242 25.26 -12.81 -19.69
CA ARG A 242 26.14 -11.67 -19.94
C ARG A 242 27.56 -11.85 -19.36
N GLY A 243 27.78 -12.87 -18.55
CA GLY A 243 29.04 -13.17 -17.88
C GLY A 243 29.28 -12.41 -16.58
N ASP A 244 28.24 -11.79 -16.00
CA ASP A 244 28.36 -11.00 -14.75
C ASP A 244 28.50 -11.91 -13.51
N VAL A 245 27.96 -13.11 -13.57
CA VAL A 245 28.05 -14.17 -12.55
C VAL A 245 28.22 -15.53 -13.22
N GLN A 246 28.81 -16.49 -12.50
CA GLN A 246 28.83 -17.89 -12.93
C GLN A 246 27.59 -18.60 -12.37
N LEU A 247 26.74 -19.15 -13.23
CA LEU A 247 25.53 -19.87 -12.83
C LEU A 247 25.50 -21.26 -13.47
N ASP A 248 25.46 -22.28 -12.63
CA ASP A 248 25.21 -23.66 -13.03
C ASP A 248 23.78 -24.04 -12.63
N TYR A 249 22.96 -24.40 -13.60
CA TYR A 249 21.55 -24.71 -13.40
C TYR A 249 21.05 -25.74 -14.42
N TYR A 250 19.95 -26.41 -14.10
CA TYR A 250 19.27 -27.32 -15.02
C TYR A 250 17.76 -27.31 -14.77
N PHE A 251 16.98 -27.72 -15.77
CA PHE A 251 15.54 -27.95 -15.59
C PHE A 251 15.31 -29.34 -15.03
N ASN A 252 14.62 -29.43 -13.90
CA ASN A 252 14.24 -30.71 -13.30
C ASN A 252 12.77 -31.02 -13.64
N GLU A 253 12.57 -32.00 -14.53
CA GLU A 253 11.23 -32.39 -14.99
C GLU A 253 10.34 -32.90 -13.85
N THR A 254 10.89 -33.61 -12.87
CA THR A 254 10.14 -34.15 -11.73
C THR A 254 9.63 -33.04 -10.81
N MET A 255 10.33 -31.90 -10.71
CA MET A 255 9.87 -30.74 -9.92
C MET A 255 9.14 -29.68 -10.76
N ASN A 256 9.19 -29.81 -12.09
CA ASN A 256 8.71 -28.85 -13.07
C ASN A 256 9.28 -27.42 -12.84
N THR A 257 10.57 -27.33 -12.51
CA THR A 257 11.25 -26.05 -12.21
C THR A 257 12.74 -26.09 -12.56
N TYR A 258 13.34 -24.92 -12.76
CA TYR A 258 14.79 -24.78 -12.83
C TYR A 258 15.43 -24.79 -11.43
N VAL A 259 16.47 -25.62 -11.29
CA VAL A 259 17.27 -25.79 -10.07
C VAL A 259 18.61 -25.08 -10.24
N ILE A 260 18.99 -24.29 -9.24
CA ILE A 260 20.34 -23.69 -9.17
C ILE A 260 21.26 -24.70 -8.47
N GLU A 261 22.21 -25.27 -9.19
CA GLU A 261 23.26 -26.13 -8.60
C GLU A 261 24.33 -25.28 -7.91
N SER A 262 24.78 -24.23 -8.61
CA SER A 262 25.82 -23.33 -8.14
C SER A 262 25.61 -21.91 -8.67
N LEU A 263 25.87 -20.92 -7.81
CA LEU A 263 25.98 -19.52 -8.18
C LEU A 263 27.30 -18.97 -7.60
N ASN A 264 28.19 -18.57 -8.50
CA ASN A 264 29.59 -18.23 -8.22
C ASN A 264 30.37 -19.32 -7.48
N GLY A 265 30.10 -20.59 -7.82
CA GLY A 265 30.75 -21.76 -7.22
C GLY A 265 30.25 -22.13 -5.82
N GLU A 266 29.20 -21.46 -5.32
CA GLU A 266 28.54 -21.79 -4.06
C GLU A 266 27.15 -22.38 -4.30
N SER A 267 26.75 -23.36 -3.48
CA SER A 267 25.44 -24.01 -3.54
C SER A 267 24.46 -23.46 -2.50
N TYR A 268 23.22 -23.93 -2.58
CA TYR A 268 22.11 -23.62 -1.67
C TYR A 268 21.66 -22.16 -1.75
N TRP A 269 21.52 -21.65 -2.98
CA TRP A 269 20.98 -20.32 -3.23
C TRP A 269 19.46 -20.37 -3.33
N TRP A 270 18.83 -19.39 -2.71
CA TRP A 270 17.41 -19.09 -2.86
C TRP A 270 17.22 -17.60 -3.15
N TYR A 271 15.96 -17.22 -3.36
CA TYR A 271 15.59 -15.87 -3.75
C TYR A 271 14.58 -15.28 -2.79
N ARG A 272 14.56 -13.95 -2.76
CA ARG A 272 13.60 -13.12 -2.03
C ARG A 272 13.11 -12.06 -2.99
N VAL A 273 11.80 -11.89 -3.01
CA VAL A 273 11.10 -10.89 -3.85
C VAL A 273 10.45 -9.87 -2.94
N GLU A 274 10.47 -8.62 -3.38
CA GLU A 274 9.67 -7.55 -2.81
C GLU A 274 8.98 -6.80 -3.96
N TYR A 275 7.68 -6.99 -4.09
CA TYR A 275 6.88 -6.22 -5.04
C TYR A 275 6.55 -4.83 -4.50
N SER A 276 6.29 -3.90 -5.43
CA SER A 276 5.82 -2.54 -5.13
C SER A 276 4.69 -2.57 -4.09
N GLY A 277 4.89 -1.87 -2.98
CA GLY A 277 3.92 -1.78 -1.87
C GLY A 277 3.83 -3.01 -0.96
N GLY A 278 4.58 -4.07 -1.21
CA GLY A 278 4.67 -5.28 -0.36
C GLY A 278 5.79 -5.20 0.67
N TRP A 279 6.24 -6.38 1.13
CA TRP A 279 7.41 -6.57 2.00
C TRP A 279 8.30 -7.69 1.44
N PRO A 280 9.58 -7.76 1.83
CA PRO A 280 10.44 -8.83 1.35
C PRO A 280 9.96 -10.22 1.79
N GLU A 281 9.79 -11.10 0.82
CA GLU A 281 9.20 -12.42 1.02
C GLU A 281 10.28 -13.51 1.09
N ASN A 282 10.26 -14.31 2.15
CA ASN A 282 11.00 -15.56 2.20
C ASN A 282 10.08 -16.70 1.75
N ASN A 283 9.63 -16.66 0.49
CA ASN A 283 8.66 -17.62 -0.01
C ASN A 283 9.29 -18.97 -0.38
N VAL A 284 8.44 -19.98 -0.59
CA VAL A 284 8.81 -21.30 -1.13
C VAL A 284 8.26 -21.50 -2.56
N PHE A 285 7.98 -20.43 -3.28
CA PHE A 285 7.37 -20.54 -4.61
C PHE A 285 8.44 -20.83 -5.67
N ARG A 286 8.07 -21.55 -6.74
CA ARG A 286 8.96 -21.80 -7.88
C ARG A 286 9.35 -20.49 -8.53
N MET A 287 10.63 -20.17 -8.51
CA MET A 287 11.17 -18.91 -9.00
C MET A 287 10.91 -18.71 -10.50
N ASP A 288 10.93 -19.78 -11.29
CA ASP A 288 10.65 -19.77 -12.72
C ASP A 288 9.14 -19.75 -13.04
N HIS A 289 8.27 -19.77 -12.03
CA HIS A 289 6.83 -19.51 -12.14
C HIS A 289 6.46 -18.12 -11.61
N TYR A 290 7.40 -17.39 -11.00
CA TYR A 290 7.17 -16.09 -10.40
C TYR A 290 7.36 -14.99 -11.46
N PRO A 291 6.30 -14.39 -12.05
CA PRO A 291 6.44 -13.39 -13.11
C PRO A 291 7.16 -12.14 -12.60
N TRP A 292 8.03 -11.56 -13.39
CA TRP A 292 8.60 -10.26 -13.06
C TRP A 292 7.67 -9.09 -13.41
N LYS A 293 7.73 -8.01 -12.62
CA LYS A 293 7.01 -6.75 -12.88
C LYS A 293 7.90 -5.53 -12.57
N PRO A 294 7.63 -4.36 -13.15
CA PRO A 294 8.32 -3.13 -12.77
C PRO A 294 8.21 -2.85 -11.26
N GLU A 295 9.22 -2.17 -10.71
CA GLU A 295 9.31 -1.86 -9.27
C GLU A 295 9.40 -3.10 -8.36
N THR A 296 9.86 -4.23 -8.90
CA THR A 296 10.21 -5.40 -8.09
C THR A 296 11.66 -5.34 -7.65
N GLU A 297 11.93 -5.51 -6.36
CA GLU A 297 13.26 -5.81 -5.86
C GLU A 297 13.44 -7.34 -5.81
N LEU A 298 14.53 -7.82 -6.40
CA LEU A 298 14.90 -9.23 -6.42
C LEU A 298 16.27 -9.40 -5.77
N SER A 299 16.36 -10.28 -4.78
CA SER A 299 17.62 -10.59 -4.10
C SER A 299 17.83 -12.09 -3.94
N PHE A 300 19.10 -12.50 -3.95
CA PHE A 300 19.52 -13.88 -3.76
C PHE A 300 20.37 -14.00 -2.50
N TYR A 301 20.07 -15.03 -1.73
CA TYR A 301 20.73 -15.33 -0.47
C TYR A 301 20.92 -16.84 -0.30
N ARG A 302 21.83 -17.24 0.59
CA ARG A 302 22.07 -18.65 0.88
C ARG A 302 21.15 -19.15 1.98
N VAL A 303 20.63 -20.35 1.78
CA VAL A 303 19.84 -21.12 2.75
C VAL A 303 20.62 -22.35 3.22
N THR A 304 20.09 -23.06 4.21
CA THR A 304 20.61 -24.38 4.57
C THR A 304 20.22 -25.40 3.50
N GLU A 305 21.02 -26.46 3.37
CA GLU A 305 20.73 -27.60 2.50
C GLU A 305 19.35 -28.21 2.83
N GLU A 306 19.12 -28.53 4.11
CA GLU A 306 17.85 -29.04 4.63
C GLU A 306 16.65 -28.20 4.18
N ARG A 307 16.73 -26.87 4.30
CA ARG A 307 15.65 -25.97 3.90
C ARG A 307 15.35 -26.06 2.40
N LEU A 308 16.39 -26.16 1.58
CA LEU A 308 16.24 -26.25 0.12
C LEU A 308 15.70 -27.62 -0.28
N GLU A 309 16.19 -28.69 0.34
CA GLU A 309 15.71 -30.06 0.12
C GLU A 309 14.23 -30.22 0.49
N GLU A 310 13.78 -29.66 1.62
CA GLU A 310 12.36 -29.65 1.98
C GLU A 310 11.51 -28.91 0.92
N THR A 311 12.01 -27.75 0.45
CA THR A 311 11.30 -26.95 -0.57
C THR A 311 11.21 -27.70 -1.90
N TYR A 312 12.26 -28.44 -2.26
CA TYR A 312 12.27 -29.28 -3.45
C TYR A 312 11.42 -30.54 -3.30
N SER A 313 11.33 -31.11 -2.09
CA SER A 313 10.40 -32.21 -1.79
C SER A 313 8.97 -31.83 -2.09
N SER A 314 8.51 -30.66 -1.60
CA SER A 314 7.15 -30.21 -1.87
C SER A 314 6.89 -30.00 -3.37
N PHE A 315 7.90 -29.55 -4.13
CA PHE A 315 7.76 -29.41 -5.58
C PHE A 315 7.62 -30.73 -6.33
N MET A 316 8.31 -31.77 -5.87
CA MET A 316 8.16 -33.13 -6.40
C MET A 316 6.77 -33.67 -6.07
N GLU A 317 6.30 -33.51 -4.84
CA GLU A 317 4.98 -33.99 -4.41
C GLU A 317 3.82 -33.34 -5.18
N GLU A 318 3.89 -32.02 -5.41
CA GLU A 318 2.91 -31.34 -6.28
C GLU A 318 2.93 -31.89 -7.72
N SER A 319 4.11 -32.15 -8.28
CA SER A 319 4.23 -32.65 -9.66
C SER A 319 3.78 -34.11 -9.78
N GLU A 320 4.07 -34.93 -8.78
CA GLU A 320 3.55 -36.31 -8.67
C GLU A 320 2.03 -36.31 -8.57
N ARG A 321 1.45 -35.42 -7.74
CA ARG A 321 0.00 -35.26 -7.61
C ARG A 321 -0.66 -34.91 -8.95
N LYS A 322 -0.07 -33.98 -9.70
CA LYS A 322 -0.53 -33.62 -11.05
C LYS A 322 -0.47 -34.81 -12.01
N THR A 323 0.65 -35.54 -12.01
CA THR A 323 0.84 -36.73 -12.87
C THR A 323 -0.18 -37.82 -12.54
N ASN A 324 -0.40 -38.09 -11.24
CA ASN A 324 -1.39 -39.05 -10.75
C ASN A 324 -2.84 -38.67 -11.13
N ASN A 325 -3.10 -37.38 -11.35
CA ASN A 325 -4.37 -36.85 -11.82
C ASN A 325 -4.45 -36.68 -13.34
N ALA A 326 -3.60 -37.38 -14.11
CA ALA A 326 -3.55 -37.29 -15.58
C ALA A 326 -3.41 -35.84 -16.08
N ASP A 327 -2.49 -35.10 -15.45
CA ASP A 327 -2.18 -33.69 -15.69
C ASP A 327 -3.27 -32.69 -15.30
N ALA A 328 -4.40 -33.14 -14.76
CA ALA A 328 -5.41 -32.26 -14.20
C ALA A 328 -4.96 -31.67 -12.86
N ILE A 329 -5.25 -30.38 -12.64
CA ILE A 329 -5.04 -29.75 -11.34
C ILE A 329 -6.26 -30.00 -10.47
N ILE A 330 -6.07 -30.85 -9.46
CA ILE A 330 -7.06 -31.14 -8.43
C ILE A 330 -6.46 -30.70 -7.10
N ILE A 331 -7.06 -29.70 -6.46
CA ILE A 331 -6.61 -29.19 -5.16
C ILE A 331 -7.34 -29.97 -4.06
N PRO A 332 -6.63 -30.74 -3.22
CA PRO A 332 -7.24 -31.53 -2.15
C PRO A 332 -8.12 -30.72 -1.19
N GLU A 333 -7.64 -29.58 -0.69
CA GLU A 333 -8.38 -28.71 0.24
C GLU A 333 -8.51 -27.29 -0.30
N VAL A 334 -9.75 -26.81 -0.52
CA VAL A 334 -10.04 -25.40 -0.77
C VAL A 334 -10.92 -24.84 0.33
N THR A 335 -10.40 -23.86 1.07
CA THR A 335 -11.16 -23.13 2.10
C THR A 335 -11.35 -21.66 1.70
N ILE A 336 -12.54 -21.12 1.88
CA ILE A 336 -12.83 -19.69 1.70
C ILE A 336 -13.45 -19.14 2.97
N ARG A 337 -12.75 -18.18 3.58
CA ARG A 337 -13.16 -17.48 4.81
C ARG A 337 -13.62 -16.08 4.44
N GLY A 338 -14.91 -15.96 4.17
CA GLY A 338 -15.57 -14.67 4.08
C GLY A 338 -15.80 -14.04 5.46
N ARG A 339 -16.36 -12.85 5.46
CA ARG A 339 -16.85 -12.18 6.67
C ARG A 339 -18.14 -12.80 7.17
N SER A 340 -19.04 -13.10 6.25
CA SER A 340 -20.40 -13.57 6.53
C SER A 340 -20.57 -15.06 6.27
N PHE A 341 -19.56 -15.71 5.69
CA PHE A 341 -19.64 -17.13 5.34
C PHE A 341 -18.28 -17.84 5.48
N PHE A 342 -18.38 -19.16 5.57
CA PHE A 342 -17.27 -20.09 5.52
C PHE A 342 -17.61 -21.19 4.53
N PHE A 343 -16.69 -21.51 3.63
CA PHE A 343 -16.87 -22.51 2.59
C PHE A 343 -15.65 -23.42 2.55
N GLU A 344 -15.89 -24.72 2.47
CA GLU A 344 -14.88 -25.76 2.30
C GLU A 344 -15.31 -26.67 1.15
N ALA A 345 -14.35 -27.01 0.29
CA ALA A 345 -14.52 -27.98 -0.76
C ALA A 345 -13.28 -28.87 -0.83
N GLU A 346 -13.51 -30.15 -1.11
CA GLU A 346 -12.46 -31.15 -1.27
C GLU A 346 -12.31 -31.53 -2.74
N ASN A 347 -11.08 -31.84 -3.15
CA ASN A 347 -10.75 -32.33 -4.50
C ASN A 347 -11.30 -31.41 -5.60
N VAL A 348 -11.05 -30.11 -5.48
CA VAL A 348 -11.53 -29.11 -6.43
C VAL A 348 -10.76 -29.26 -7.73
N SER A 349 -11.46 -29.68 -8.79
CA SER A 349 -10.92 -29.66 -10.15
C SER A 349 -10.88 -28.23 -10.65
N VAL A 350 -9.71 -27.80 -11.12
CA VAL A 350 -9.45 -26.44 -11.62
C VAL A 350 -9.20 -26.48 -13.12
N THR A 351 -9.84 -25.59 -13.86
CA THR A 351 -9.64 -25.41 -15.30
C THR A 351 -9.04 -24.04 -15.58
N ALA A 352 -8.26 -23.91 -16.65
CA ALA A 352 -7.70 -22.61 -17.04
C ALA A 352 -8.77 -21.70 -17.65
N HIS A 353 -8.85 -20.44 -17.20
CA HIS A 353 -9.72 -19.43 -17.80
C HIS A 353 -8.96 -18.44 -18.69
N ASN A 354 -7.64 -18.55 -18.76
CA ASN A 354 -6.76 -17.72 -19.61
C ASN A 354 -6.94 -16.22 -19.40
N LEU A 355 -7.21 -15.80 -18.15
CA LEU A 355 -7.48 -14.42 -17.79
C LEU A 355 -6.32 -13.46 -18.13
N ARG A 356 -5.09 -13.99 -18.11
CA ARG A 356 -3.83 -13.27 -18.39
C ARG A 356 -3.17 -13.76 -19.66
N ASN A 357 -3.94 -13.76 -20.75
CA ASN A 357 -3.45 -14.12 -22.08
C ASN A 357 -2.44 -13.11 -22.67
N ASP A 358 -2.14 -12.02 -21.98
CA ASP A 358 -1.04 -11.11 -22.25
C ASP A 358 0.30 -11.65 -21.70
N THR A 359 0.25 -12.35 -20.57
CA THR A 359 1.44 -12.82 -19.83
C THR A 359 1.72 -14.29 -20.03
N PHE A 360 0.69 -15.13 -19.96
CA PHE A 360 0.82 -16.59 -19.94
C PHE A 360 0.34 -17.25 -21.22
N GLN A 361 0.90 -18.42 -21.53
CA GLN A 361 0.42 -19.30 -22.59
C GLN A 361 -1.01 -19.79 -22.30
N ASP A 362 -1.73 -20.16 -23.36
CA ASP A 362 -3.06 -20.71 -23.22
C ASP A 362 -3.00 -22.06 -22.48
N GLY A 363 -3.87 -22.26 -21.49
CA GLY A 363 -3.92 -23.45 -20.64
C GLY A 363 -3.14 -23.34 -19.33
N VAL A 364 -2.39 -22.25 -19.11
CA VAL A 364 -1.76 -21.99 -17.81
C VAL A 364 -2.82 -21.68 -16.76
N ILE A 365 -2.88 -22.50 -15.71
CA ILE A 365 -3.77 -22.33 -14.57
C ILE A 365 -3.08 -21.45 -13.52
N THR A 366 -3.84 -20.52 -12.98
CA THR A 366 -3.44 -19.57 -11.95
C THR A 366 -4.32 -19.70 -10.71
N ALA A 367 -3.91 -19.08 -9.60
CA ALA A 367 -4.64 -19.11 -8.35
C ALA A 367 -6.09 -18.57 -8.49
N ILE A 368 -6.32 -17.53 -9.31
CA ILE A 368 -7.68 -16.98 -9.49
C ILE A 368 -8.63 -17.96 -10.18
N ASP A 369 -8.09 -18.85 -11.04
CA ASP A 369 -8.89 -19.85 -11.76
C ASP A 369 -9.58 -20.84 -10.81
N VAL A 370 -9.12 -20.96 -9.56
CA VAL A 370 -9.80 -21.77 -8.52
C VAL A 370 -11.17 -21.18 -8.17
N ILE A 371 -11.25 -19.86 -7.96
CA ILE A 371 -12.53 -19.18 -7.69
C ILE A 371 -13.43 -19.24 -8.92
N MET A 372 -12.85 -19.04 -10.12
CA MET A 372 -13.60 -19.11 -11.37
C MET A 372 -14.16 -20.51 -11.62
N SER A 373 -13.36 -21.55 -11.40
CA SER A 373 -13.78 -22.96 -11.52
C SER A 373 -14.89 -23.33 -10.53
N LEU A 374 -14.81 -22.86 -9.27
CA LEU A 374 -15.88 -23.04 -8.29
C LEU A 374 -17.17 -22.32 -8.70
N GLY A 375 -17.06 -21.15 -9.34
CA GLY A 375 -18.20 -20.45 -9.91
C GLY A 375 -18.82 -21.17 -11.11
N ASP A 376 -18.01 -21.73 -12.00
CA ASP A 376 -18.48 -22.55 -13.14
C ASP A 376 -19.23 -23.81 -12.67
N GLN A 377 -18.81 -24.37 -11.52
CA GLN A 377 -19.49 -25.48 -10.85
C GLN A 377 -20.78 -25.07 -10.12
N GLY A 378 -21.10 -23.78 -10.10
CA GLY A 378 -22.27 -23.22 -9.41
C GLY A 378 -22.16 -23.25 -7.88
N LEU A 379 -20.94 -23.42 -7.34
CA LEU A 379 -20.69 -23.47 -5.89
C LEU A 379 -20.56 -22.09 -5.26
N LEU A 380 -20.20 -21.07 -6.06
CA LEU A 380 -20.02 -19.69 -5.62
C LEU A 380 -20.54 -18.71 -6.67
N VAL A 381 -20.87 -17.50 -6.23
CA VAL A 381 -20.98 -16.32 -7.11
C VAL A 381 -19.77 -15.44 -6.84
N TYR A 382 -19.14 -14.88 -7.87
CA TYR A 382 -17.96 -14.03 -7.69
C TYR A 382 -17.94 -12.87 -8.67
N ASP A 383 -17.26 -11.79 -8.27
CA ASP A 383 -16.88 -10.69 -9.17
C ASP A 383 -15.36 -10.54 -9.16
N ILE A 384 -14.79 -10.20 -10.31
CA ILE A 384 -13.38 -9.83 -10.46
C ILE A 384 -13.26 -8.43 -11.06
N GLU A 385 -12.23 -7.68 -10.66
CA GLU A 385 -11.95 -6.34 -11.17
C GLU A 385 -10.46 -6.16 -11.45
N TRP A 386 -10.14 -5.37 -12.47
CA TRP A 386 -8.76 -5.01 -12.82
C TRP A 386 -8.29 -3.80 -12.00
N PHE A 387 -7.12 -3.93 -11.38
CA PHE A 387 -6.48 -2.85 -10.64
C PHE A 387 -5.18 -2.44 -11.30
N GLU A 388 -5.08 -1.16 -11.67
CA GLU A 388 -3.81 -0.53 -12.08
C GLU A 388 -2.85 -0.36 -10.89
N SER A 389 -3.42 -0.03 -9.72
CA SER A 389 -2.71 0.16 -8.46
C SER A 389 -3.60 -0.20 -7.27
N ILE A 390 -3.00 -0.56 -6.13
CA ILE A 390 -3.72 -0.86 -4.89
C ILE A 390 -2.91 -0.40 -3.67
N GLY A 391 -3.52 0.36 -2.77
CA GLY A 391 -2.82 0.88 -1.58
C GLY A 391 -1.60 1.73 -1.95
N SER A 392 -0.42 1.27 -1.53
CA SER A 392 0.90 1.84 -1.85
C SER A 392 1.58 1.23 -3.07
N ALA A 393 1.03 0.15 -3.65
CA ALA A 393 1.56 -0.49 -4.85
C ALA A 393 1.17 0.33 -6.08
N ASN A 394 2.16 0.96 -6.73
CA ASN A 394 1.92 1.81 -7.90
C ASN A 394 1.67 1.00 -9.18
N VAL A 395 2.32 -0.17 -9.27
CA VAL A 395 2.24 -1.06 -10.43
C VAL A 395 1.68 -2.40 -9.98
N VAL A 396 0.36 -2.53 -10.10
CA VAL A 396 -0.34 -3.79 -9.87
C VAL A 396 -0.58 -4.45 -11.22
N ARG A 397 -1.54 -3.94 -12.01
CA ARG A 397 -1.93 -4.44 -13.33
C ARG A 397 -2.33 -5.92 -13.29
N ASN A 398 -3.32 -6.20 -12.45
CA ASN A 398 -3.81 -7.54 -12.18
C ASN A 398 -5.30 -7.53 -11.88
N TYR A 399 -5.94 -8.68 -12.10
CA TYR A 399 -7.29 -8.95 -11.64
C TYR A 399 -7.31 -9.41 -10.19
N TYR A 400 -8.25 -8.89 -9.42
CA TYR A 400 -8.52 -9.28 -8.04
C TYR A 400 -9.95 -9.78 -7.89
N VAL A 401 -10.14 -10.72 -6.97
CA VAL A 401 -11.47 -11.17 -6.56
C VAL A 401 -12.07 -10.12 -5.63
N VAL A 402 -12.99 -9.32 -6.15
CA VAL A 402 -13.63 -8.22 -5.42
C VAL A 402 -14.92 -8.64 -4.76
N GLN A 403 -15.47 -9.81 -5.09
CA GLN A 403 -16.63 -10.36 -4.40
C GLN A 403 -16.62 -11.88 -4.42
N ILE A 404 -17.01 -12.49 -3.30
CA ILE A 404 -17.41 -13.89 -3.23
C ILE A 404 -18.71 -13.96 -2.44
N ASN A 405 -19.76 -14.54 -3.05
CA ASN A 405 -21.12 -14.59 -2.54
C ASN A 405 -21.63 -13.19 -2.15
N ALA A 406 -21.99 -12.99 -0.88
CA ALA A 406 -22.46 -11.70 -0.36
C ALA A 406 -21.34 -10.78 0.13
N ASP A 407 -20.10 -11.27 0.22
CA ASP A 407 -18.97 -10.48 0.72
C ASP A 407 -18.26 -9.79 -0.43
N ARG A 408 -18.52 -8.49 -0.57
CA ARG A 408 -17.87 -7.60 -1.54
C ARG A 408 -16.77 -6.77 -0.86
N GLN A 409 -15.62 -6.67 -1.50
CA GLN A 409 -14.46 -5.83 -1.17
C GLN A 409 -14.94 -4.47 -0.72
N ALA A 410 -14.36 -3.97 0.38
CA ALA A 410 -14.65 -2.63 0.83
C ALA A 410 -13.45 -1.93 1.48
N GLY A 411 -13.13 -0.73 1.02
CA GLY A 411 -12.03 0.10 1.50
C GLY A 411 -10.68 -0.58 1.29
N THR A 412 -9.94 -0.78 2.38
CA THR A 412 -8.67 -1.54 2.38
C THR A 412 -8.87 -3.03 2.66
N CYS A 413 -10.12 -3.50 2.71
CA CYS A 413 -10.48 -4.86 3.01
C CYS A 413 -10.88 -5.64 1.77
N GLY A 414 -10.34 -6.84 1.60
CA GLY A 414 -10.68 -7.72 0.48
C GLY A 414 -10.20 -9.15 0.69
N PHE A 415 -10.44 -9.98 -0.32
CA PHE A 415 -9.94 -11.35 -0.34
C PHE A 415 -8.47 -11.38 -0.74
N VAL A 416 -7.67 -12.02 0.11
CA VAL A 416 -6.34 -12.51 -0.25
C VAL A 416 -6.36 -14.02 -0.22
N TYR A 417 -5.24 -14.62 -0.61
CA TYR A 417 -5.13 -16.06 -0.68
C TYR A 417 -3.77 -16.56 -0.24
N GLU A 418 -3.72 -17.86 -0.03
CA GLU A 418 -2.54 -18.63 0.31
C GLU A 418 -2.69 -19.99 -0.37
N SER A 419 -1.60 -20.54 -0.91
CA SER A 419 -1.63 -21.84 -1.59
C SER A 419 -0.24 -22.49 -1.54
N GLY A 420 -0.19 -23.80 -1.52
CA GLY A 420 1.06 -24.57 -1.56
C GLY A 420 0.94 -25.86 -0.78
N ASP A 421 2.06 -26.25 -0.18
CA ASP A 421 2.21 -27.42 0.70
C ASP A 421 1.83 -27.09 2.16
N LEU A 422 1.12 -28.00 2.84
CA LEU A 422 0.67 -27.77 4.22
C LEU A 422 1.81 -27.52 5.21
N ASP A 423 3.02 -28.04 4.95
CA ASP A 423 4.20 -27.81 5.79
C ASP A 423 4.65 -26.34 5.79
N TYR A 424 4.20 -25.56 4.80
CA TYR A 424 4.53 -24.14 4.64
C TYR A 424 3.34 -23.20 4.88
N ARG A 425 2.27 -23.69 5.53
CA ARG A 425 1.09 -22.89 5.85
C ARG A 425 1.46 -21.62 6.65
N GLY A 426 0.90 -20.49 6.24
CA GLY A 426 1.15 -19.15 6.76
C GLY A 426 2.15 -18.37 5.89
N ILE A 427 3.18 -17.84 6.54
CA ILE A 427 4.04 -16.76 6.00
C ILE A 427 4.79 -17.16 4.72
N LEU A 428 5.13 -18.44 4.54
CA LEU A 428 5.95 -18.90 3.43
C LEU A 428 5.15 -19.11 2.12
N ASN A 429 3.88 -19.49 2.25
CA ASN A 429 2.95 -19.69 1.12
C ASN A 429 2.09 -18.45 0.83
N HIS A 430 1.94 -17.54 1.79
CA HIS A 430 1.23 -16.28 1.61
C HIS A 430 2.19 -15.20 1.06
N ILE A 431 2.10 -14.99 -0.25
CA ILE A 431 2.95 -14.06 -1.02
C ILE A 431 2.09 -12.98 -1.68
N HIS A 432 2.67 -11.82 -1.98
CA HIS A 432 2.03 -10.68 -2.65
C HIS A 432 1.98 -10.83 -4.16
N LEU A 433 2.08 -12.05 -4.68
CA LEU A 433 1.77 -12.32 -6.06
C LEU A 433 0.24 -12.26 -6.24
N PRO A 434 -0.31 -11.41 -7.11
CA PRO A 434 -1.76 -11.41 -7.35
C PRO A 434 -2.24 -12.78 -7.85
N ALA A 435 -3.48 -13.15 -7.52
CA ALA A 435 -3.97 -14.51 -7.76
C ALA A 435 -4.04 -14.87 -9.26
N ASP A 436 -4.28 -13.89 -10.13
CA ASP A 436 -4.26 -14.07 -11.59
C ASP A 436 -2.84 -14.18 -12.17
N ALA A 437 -1.80 -14.00 -11.34
CA ALA A 437 -0.39 -14.10 -11.71
C ALA A 437 0.34 -15.26 -11.04
N ARG A 438 -0.28 -15.94 -10.07
CA ARG A 438 0.32 -17.11 -9.42
C ARG A 438 -0.04 -18.37 -10.19
N VAL A 439 0.89 -18.85 -11.00
CA VAL A 439 0.79 -20.14 -11.68
C VAL A 439 0.65 -21.27 -10.65
N LEU A 440 -0.27 -22.20 -10.92
CA LEU A 440 -0.47 -23.41 -10.12
C LEU A 440 0.12 -24.63 -10.83
N ASN A 441 0.75 -25.51 -10.05
CA ASN A 441 1.15 -26.84 -10.53
C ASN A 441 0.16 -27.91 -10.04
N SER A 442 0.12 -28.19 -8.74
CA SER A 442 -0.98 -28.94 -8.09
C SER A 442 -0.82 -28.85 -6.57
N PRO A 443 -1.06 -27.66 -5.98
CA PRO A 443 -0.85 -27.44 -4.55
C PRO A 443 -1.74 -28.37 -3.71
N GLU A 444 -1.32 -28.65 -2.47
CA GLU A 444 -2.09 -29.48 -1.54
C GLU A 444 -3.31 -28.75 -0.98
N TYR A 445 -3.20 -27.43 -0.80
CA TYR A 445 -4.32 -26.62 -0.38
C TYR A 445 -4.34 -25.24 -1.04
N MET A 446 -5.51 -24.61 -0.94
CA MET A 446 -5.69 -23.20 -1.18
C MET A 446 -6.65 -22.61 -0.15
N THR A 447 -6.25 -21.55 0.53
CA THR A 447 -7.11 -20.80 1.44
C THR A 447 -7.29 -19.39 0.91
N TRP A 448 -8.54 -18.98 0.72
CA TRP A 448 -8.91 -17.59 0.52
C TRP A 448 -9.44 -17.03 1.83
N PHE A 449 -9.04 -15.82 2.19
CA PHE A 449 -9.47 -15.23 3.45
C PHE A 449 -9.56 -13.72 3.35
N TRP A 450 -10.49 -13.16 4.11
CA TRP A 450 -10.72 -11.74 4.21
C TRP A 450 -9.69 -11.07 5.11
N ILE A 451 -9.00 -10.05 4.61
CA ILE A 451 -8.13 -9.18 5.42
C ILE A 451 -8.46 -7.71 5.19
N CYS A 452 -8.15 -6.88 6.19
CA CYS A 452 -8.18 -5.42 6.10
C CYS A 452 -6.77 -4.88 6.35
N LEU A 453 -6.20 -4.16 5.38
CA LEU A 453 -4.89 -3.51 5.50
C LEU A 453 -4.95 -2.25 6.38
#